data_AF-Q8NC12-F1
#
_entry.id   AF-Q8NC12-F1
#
_cell.length_a   1.000
_cell.length_b   1.000
_cell.length_c   1.000
_cell.angle_alpha   90.00
_cell.angle_beta   90.00
_cell.angle_gamma   90.00
#
_symmetry.space_group_name_H-M   'P 1'
#
loop_
_entity.id
_entity.type
_entity.pdbx_description
1 polymer ?
#
loop_
_entity_poly.entity_id
_entity_poly.type
_entity_poly.pdbx_seq_one_letter_code
_entity_poly.pdbx_strand_id
1 'polypeptide(L)'
;MAKALTTMQEQIDSLAAVVLQNRRGLDMLTAAQGGICLALDEKCCFWVNQSGKVQDNIRQLLNQASSLRERATQGWLNWEGTWKWFSWVLPLTGPLVSLLLLLLFGPCLLNLITQFVSSRLQAIKLQTNLSAGRHPRNIQESPF
;
A
#
# COMPACT_ATOMS: atom_id res chain seq x y z
N MET A 1 9.20 -19.26 1.75
CA MET A 1 8.56 -20.59 1.70
C MET A 1 9.27 -21.51 0.71
N ALA A 2 9.29 -21.20 -0.59
CA ALA A 2 9.99 -22.03 -1.60
C ALA A 2 11.46 -22.33 -1.25
N LYS A 3 12.25 -21.32 -0.86
CA LYS A 3 13.66 -21.49 -0.46
C LYS A 3 13.86 -22.37 0.78
N ALA A 4 12.93 -22.35 1.73
CA ALA A 4 13.01 -23.22 2.90
C ALA A 4 12.70 -24.68 2.52
N LEU A 5 11.72 -24.88 1.64
CA LEU A 5 11.37 -26.20 1.09
C LEU A 5 12.52 -26.80 0.27
N THR A 6 13.22 -26.01 -0.56
CA THR A 6 14.37 -26.50 -1.34
C THR A 6 15.51 -26.95 -0.42
N THR A 7 15.87 -26.14 0.58
CA THR A 7 16.95 -26.49 1.51
C THR A 7 16.63 -27.74 2.34
N MET A 8 15.37 -27.91 2.76
CA MET A 8 14.93 -29.13 3.45
C MET A 8 15.03 -30.37 2.54
N GLN A 9 14.65 -30.25 1.27
CA GLN A 9 14.76 -31.36 0.31
C GLN A 9 16.22 -31.77 0.09
N GLU A 10 17.13 -30.80 -0.07
CA GLU A 10 18.56 -31.06 -0.23
C GLU A 10 19.16 -31.78 0.99
N GLN A 11 18.75 -31.40 2.20
CA GLN A 11 19.19 -32.07 3.43
C GLN A 11 18.68 -33.51 3.51
N ILE A 12 17.43 -33.76 3.14
CA ILE A 12 16.85 -35.12 3.10
C ILE A 12 17.60 -35.98 2.09
N ASP A 13 17.88 -35.46 0.89
CA ASP A 13 18.60 -36.19 -0.15
C ASP A 13 20.04 -36.53 0.27
N SER A 14 20.72 -35.58 0.93
CA SER A 14 22.05 -35.80 1.50
C SER A 14 22.05 -36.87 2.59
N LEU A 15 21.08 -36.81 3.53
CA LEU A 15 20.95 -37.80 4.58
C LEU A 15 20.60 -39.18 4.02
N ALA A 16 19.69 -39.24 3.04
CA ALA A 16 19.31 -40.48 2.38
C ALA A 16 20.50 -41.17 1.71
N ALA A 17 21.41 -40.40 1.08
CA ALA A 17 22.63 -40.94 0.49
C ALA A 17 23.52 -41.64 1.53
N VAL A 18 23.73 -41.02 2.70
CA VAL A 18 24.54 -41.59 3.78
C VAL A 18 23.85 -42.81 4.41
N VAL A 19 22.53 -42.75 4.64
CA VAL A 19 21.76 -43.89 5.20
C VAL A 19 21.78 -45.09 4.25
N LEU A 20 21.61 -44.88 2.94
CA LEU A 20 21.70 -45.94 1.94
C LEU A 20 23.12 -46.50 1.82
N GLN A 21 24.14 -45.69 2.05
CA GLN A 21 25.52 -46.17 2.15
C GLN A 21 25.73 -47.05 3.37
N ASN A 22 25.27 -46.61 4.55
CA ASN A 22 25.33 -47.41 5.77
C ASN A 22 24.62 -48.74 5.60
N ARG A 23 23.42 -48.74 4.99
CA ARG A 23 22.68 -49.97 4.71
C ARG A 23 23.47 -50.94 3.83
N ARG A 24 24.07 -50.46 2.72
CA ARG A 24 24.94 -51.29 1.87
C ARG A 24 26.12 -51.85 2.64
N GLY A 25 26.71 -51.07 3.55
CA GLY A 25 27.77 -51.53 4.44
C GLY A 25 27.31 -52.64 5.38
N LEU A 26 26.16 -52.47 6.03
CA LEU A 26 25.58 -53.50 6.91
C LEU A 26 25.18 -54.76 6.13
N ASP A 27 24.60 -54.62 4.93
CA ASP A 27 24.29 -55.73 4.04
C ASP A 27 25.55 -56.52 3.67
N MET A 28 26.68 -55.84 3.42
CA MET A 28 27.96 -56.49 3.17
C MET A 28 28.50 -57.25 4.39
N LEU A 29 28.42 -56.66 5.59
CA LEU A 29 28.86 -57.31 6.84
C LEU A 29 28.00 -58.55 7.19
N THR A 30 26.72 -58.51 6.80
CA THR A 30 25.74 -59.58 7.03
C THR A 30 25.47 -60.40 5.77
N ALA A 31 26.35 -60.35 4.77
CA ALA A 31 26.14 -61.03 3.49
C ALA A 31 25.95 -62.55 3.65
N ALA A 32 26.63 -63.16 4.63
CA ALA A 32 26.48 -64.58 4.96
C ALA A 32 25.08 -64.95 5.48
N GLN A 33 24.34 -63.99 6.04
CA GLN A 33 22.99 -64.13 6.56
C GLN A 33 21.92 -63.63 5.56
N GLY A 34 22.33 -63.24 4.35
CA GLY A 34 21.43 -62.72 3.31
C GLY A 34 21.17 -61.20 3.39
N GLY A 35 21.99 -60.45 4.14
CA GLY A 35 21.84 -59.01 4.32
C GLY A 35 21.18 -58.64 5.65
N ILE A 36 21.13 -57.34 5.96
CA ILE A 36 20.84 -56.87 7.31
C ILE A 36 19.39 -57.15 7.73
N CYS A 37 18.46 -57.12 6.78
CA CYS A 37 17.04 -57.37 7.05
C CYS A 37 16.79 -58.84 7.44
N LEU A 38 17.45 -59.79 6.77
CA LEU A 38 17.32 -61.22 7.08
C LEU A 38 18.13 -61.59 8.32
N ALA A 39 19.28 -60.96 8.53
CA ALA A 39 20.08 -61.09 9.75
C ALA A 39 19.31 -60.68 11.02
N LEU A 40 18.45 -59.66 10.91
CA LEU A 40 17.60 -59.17 12.00
C LEU A 40 16.24 -59.89 12.09
N ASP A 41 15.90 -60.76 11.13
CA ASP A 41 14.58 -61.38 10.98
C ASP A 41 13.41 -60.37 10.97
N GLU A 42 13.63 -59.22 10.32
CA GLU A 42 12.65 -58.13 10.24
C GLU A 42 12.23 -57.83 8.79
N LYS A 43 11.05 -57.20 8.64
CA LYS A 43 10.61 -56.69 7.33
C LYS A 43 11.54 -55.58 6.84
N CYS A 44 11.96 -55.68 5.59
CA CYS A 44 12.96 -54.79 5.02
C CYS A 44 12.37 -53.41 4.65
N CYS A 45 12.87 -52.35 5.27
CA CYS A 45 12.45 -50.97 5.00
C CYS A 45 13.23 -50.37 3.82
N PHE A 46 12.57 -49.62 2.92
CA PHE A 46 13.24 -48.96 1.79
C PHE A 46 12.95 -47.46 1.79
N TRP A 47 13.96 -46.67 1.47
CA TRP A 47 13.79 -45.24 1.26
C TRP A 47 13.16 -44.98 -0.12
N VAL A 48 12.07 -44.22 -0.16
CA VAL A 48 11.35 -43.85 -1.38
C VAL A 48 11.59 -42.37 -1.65
N ASN A 49 12.26 -42.06 -2.77
CA ASN A 49 12.51 -40.68 -3.14
C ASN A 49 11.23 -40.00 -3.66
N GLN A 50 10.75 -38.98 -2.95
CA GLN A 50 9.63 -38.13 -3.40
C GLN A 50 10.08 -36.73 -3.85
N SER A 51 11.38 -36.50 -4.02
CA SER A 51 11.96 -35.21 -4.41
C SER A 51 11.32 -34.62 -5.66
N GLY A 52 10.96 -35.46 -6.64
CA GLY A 52 10.29 -35.02 -7.87
C GLY A 52 8.95 -34.31 -7.63
N LYS A 53 8.12 -34.81 -6.69
CA LYS A 53 6.85 -34.17 -6.34
C LYS A 53 7.06 -32.85 -5.61
N VAL A 54 8.02 -32.82 -4.69
CA VAL A 54 8.35 -31.62 -3.91
C VAL A 54 8.91 -30.53 -4.83
N GLN A 55 9.80 -30.89 -5.74
CA GLN A 55 10.39 -29.97 -6.71
C GLN A 55 9.35 -29.42 -7.70
N ASP A 56 8.38 -30.24 -8.13
CA ASP A 56 7.29 -29.79 -8.98
C ASP A 56 6.39 -28.77 -8.26
N ASN A 57 6.01 -29.04 -7.01
CA ASN A 57 5.25 -28.09 -6.19
C ASN A 57 5.99 -26.75 -6.00
N ILE A 58 7.32 -26.80 -5.81
CA ILE A 58 8.15 -25.59 -5.69
C ILE A 58 8.15 -24.81 -7.01
N ARG A 59 8.27 -25.48 -8.17
CA ARG A 59 8.17 -24.83 -9.48
C ARG A 59 6.81 -24.18 -9.69
N GLN A 60 5.73 -24.87 -9.32
CA GLN A 60 4.38 -24.32 -9.40
C GLN A 60 4.23 -23.06 -8.54
N LEU A 61 4.74 -23.07 -7.30
CA LEU A 61 4.73 -21.90 -6.42
C LEU A 61 5.54 -20.72 -6.99
N LEU A 62 6.72 -21.00 -7.56
CA LEU A 62 7.54 -19.97 -8.19
C LEU A 62 6.85 -19.36 -9.42
N ASN A 63 6.22 -20.19 -10.25
CA ASN A 63 5.47 -19.74 -11.43
C ASN A 63 4.22 -18.93 -11.06
N GLN A 64 3.54 -19.29 -9.97
CA GLN A 64 2.44 -18.47 -9.45
C GLN A 64 2.95 -17.12 -8.94
N ALA A 65 4.06 -17.10 -8.21
CA ALA A 65 4.65 -15.85 -7.73
C ALA A 65 5.12 -14.94 -8.87
N SER A 66 5.74 -15.49 -9.92
CA SER A 66 6.16 -14.72 -11.09
C SER A 66 4.98 -14.19 -11.89
N SER A 67 3.95 -14.99 -12.14
CA SER A 67 2.76 -14.56 -12.87
C SER A 67 1.96 -13.47 -12.13
N LEU A 68 1.87 -13.56 -10.79
CA LEU A 68 1.29 -12.48 -9.98
C LEU A 68 2.11 -11.19 -10.07
N ARG A 69 3.44 -11.29 -10.02
CA ARG A 69 4.33 -10.15 -10.19
C ARG A 69 4.17 -9.52 -11.58
N GLU A 70 4.13 -10.31 -12.65
CA GLU A 70 3.93 -9.80 -14.01
C GLU A 70 2.58 -9.08 -14.13
N ARG A 71 1.50 -9.66 -13.62
CA ARG A 71 0.18 -9.01 -13.61
C ARG A 71 0.19 -7.69 -12.83
N ALA A 72 0.85 -7.66 -11.68
CA ALA A 72 0.99 -6.43 -10.90
C ALA A 72 1.81 -5.37 -11.65
N THR A 73 2.87 -5.79 -12.34
CA THR A 73 3.73 -4.88 -13.11
C THR A 73 3.00 -4.34 -14.35
N GLN A 74 2.25 -5.18 -15.06
CA GLN A 74 1.41 -4.77 -16.18
C GLN A 74 0.27 -3.84 -15.73
N GLY A 75 -0.36 -4.14 -14.60
CA GLY A 75 -1.38 -3.28 -14.00
C GLY A 75 -0.82 -1.90 -13.63
N TRP A 76 0.38 -1.86 -13.04
CA TRP A 76 1.07 -0.61 -12.71
C TRP A 76 1.47 0.20 -13.96
N LEU A 77 2.02 -0.45 -14.99
CA LEU A 77 2.35 0.21 -16.27
C LEU A 77 1.10 0.77 -16.99
N ASN A 78 -0.01 0.02 -16.98
CA ASN A 78 -1.28 0.49 -17.52
C ASN A 78 -1.83 1.68 -16.72
N TRP A 79 -1.71 1.66 -15.40
CA TRP A 79 -2.09 2.76 -14.53
C TRP A 79 -1.27 4.02 -14.84
N GLU A 80 0.06 3.92 -14.96
CA GLU A 80 0.90 5.07 -15.33
C GLU A 80 0.56 5.63 -16.73
N GLY A 81 0.28 4.76 -17.71
CA GLY A 81 -0.22 5.18 -19.02
C GLY A 81 -1.55 5.94 -18.93
N THR A 82 -2.40 5.55 -17.98
CA THR A 82 -3.67 6.23 -17.67
C THR A 82 -3.44 7.62 -17.07
N TRP A 83 -2.46 7.81 -16.20
CA TRP A 83 -2.15 9.15 -15.67
C TRP A 83 -1.55 10.10 -16.71
N LYS A 84 -0.79 9.56 -17.67
CA LYS A 84 -0.21 10.37 -18.76
C LYS A 84 -1.26 11.03 -19.64
N TRP A 85 -2.38 10.37 -19.97
CA TRP A 85 -3.41 11.03 -20.78
C TRP A 85 -4.20 12.08 -19.98
N PHE A 86 -4.40 11.86 -18.68
CA PHE A 86 -5.00 12.86 -17.78
C PHE A 86 -4.15 14.14 -17.69
N SER A 87 -2.81 14.01 -17.72
CA SER A 87 -1.91 15.17 -17.75
C SER A 87 -2.11 16.06 -18.97
N TRP A 88 -2.59 15.52 -20.10
CA TRP A 88 -2.88 16.30 -21.31
C TRP A 88 -4.20 17.08 -21.23
N VAL A 89 -5.12 16.63 -20.37
CA VAL A 89 -6.45 17.25 -20.14
C VAL A 89 -6.42 18.29 -19.00
N LEU A 90 -5.36 18.28 -18.20
CA LEU A 90 -5.12 19.20 -17.08
C LEU A 90 -5.23 20.71 -17.43
N PRO A 91 -4.74 21.21 -18.59
CA PRO A 91 -4.76 22.64 -18.90
C PRO A 91 -6.17 23.23 -19.09
N LEU A 92 -7.12 22.42 -19.56
CA LEU A 92 -8.51 22.84 -19.80
C LEU A 92 -9.41 22.69 -18.57
N THR A 93 -9.03 21.82 -17.63
CA THR A 93 -9.84 21.55 -16.45
C THR A 93 -9.79 22.72 -15.46
N GLY A 94 -8.63 23.39 -15.34
CA GLY A 94 -8.46 24.54 -14.43
C GLY A 94 -9.42 25.70 -14.69
N PRO A 95 -9.48 26.25 -15.92
CA PRO A 95 -10.40 27.35 -16.24
C PRO A 95 -11.87 26.95 -16.06
N LEU A 96 -12.23 25.72 -16.45
CA LEU A 96 -13.60 25.22 -16.36
C LEU A 96 -14.07 25.09 -14.90
N VAL A 97 -13.23 24.50 -14.03
CA VAL A 97 -13.51 24.34 -12.60
C VAL A 97 -13.46 25.69 -11.88
N SER A 98 -12.52 26.56 -12.22
CA SER A 98 -12.42 27.90 -11.65
C SER A 98 -13.66 28.74 -11.97
N LEU A 99 -14.13 28.71 -13.22
CA LEU A 99 -15.34 29.40 -13.64
C LEU A 99 -16.59 28.83 -12.92
N LEU A 100 -16.69 27.50 -12.80
CA LEU A 100 -17.79 26.84 -12.09
C LEU A 100 -17.82 27.23 -10.60
N LEU A 101 -16.65 27.20 -9.94
CA LEU A 101 -16.50 27.53 -8.53
C LEU A 101 -16.79 29.01 -8.28
N LEU A 102 -16.33 29.90 -9.16
CA LEU A 102 -16.61 31.33 -9.10
C LEU A 102 -18.11 31.62 -9.31
N LEU A 103 -18.80 30.86 -10.17
CA LEU A 103 -20.23 31.02 -10.39
C LEU A 103 -21.08 30.53 -9.19
N LEU A 104 -20.65 29.44 -8.56
CA LEU A 104 -21.30 28.86 -7.37
C LEU A 104 -21.05 29.68 -6.09
N PHE A 105 -19.81 30.10 -5.87
CA PHE A 105 -19.41 30.82 -4.65
C PHE A 105 -19.40 32.34 -4.80
N GLY A 106 -19.31 32.88 -6.01
CA GLY A 106 -19.26 34.32 -6.27
C GLY A 106 -20.44 35.08 -5.66
N PRO A 107 -21.70 34.68 -5.88
CA PRO A 107 -22.85 35.34 -5.27
C PRO A 107 -22.82 35.28 -3.74
N CYS A 108 -22.34 34.16 -3.18
CA CYS A 108 -22.26 33.94 -1.74
C CYS A 108 -21.17 34.80 -1.08
N LEU A 109 -19.97 34.82 -1.66
CA LEU A 109 -18.83 35.61 -1.19
C LEU A 109 -19.12 37.12 -1.27
N LEU A 110 -19.75 37.58 -2.34
CA LEU A 110 -20.12 38.99 -2.48
C LEU A 110 -21.16 39.40 -1.42
N ASN A 111 -22.13 38.55 -1.10
CA ASN A 111 -23.11 38.81 -0.05
C ASN A 111 -22.49 38.91 1.35
N LEU A 112 -21.49 38.08 1.65
CA LEU A 112 -20.73 38.15 2.90
C LEU A 112 -19.92 39.46 3.01
N ILE A 113 -19.27 39.87 1.91
CA ILE A 113 -18.50 41.10 1.86
C ILE A 113 -19.40 42.33 2.02
N THR A 114 -20.55 42.38 1.35
CA THR A 114 -21.49 43.51 1.46
C THR A 114 -22.06 43.64 2.88
N GLN A 115 -22.39 42.52 3.55
CA GLN A 115 -22.81 42.56 4.95
C GLN A 115 -21.71 43.06 5.90
N PHE A 116 -20.46 42.63 5.68
CA PHE A 116 -19.34 43.07 6.50
C PHE A 116 -19.06 44.57 6.32
N VAL A 117 -19.03 45.04 5.06
CA VAL A 117 -18.83 46.47 4.75
C VAL A 117 -19.95 47.32 5.32
N SER A 118 -21.22 46.91 5.18
CA SER A 118 -22.36 47.60 5.78
C SER A 118 -22.22 47.72 7.30
N SER A 119 -21.83 46.65 7.98
CA SER A 119 -21.64 46.62 9.43
C SER A 119 -20.54 47.58 9.90
N ARG A 120 -19.42 47.65 9.15
CA ARG A 120 -18.31 48.57 9.46
C ARG A 120 -18.68 50.03 9.18
N LEU A 121 -19.36 50.30 8.06
CA LEU A 121 -19.82 51.65 7.74
C LEU A 121 -20.86 52.16 8.74
N GLN A 122 -21.74 51.31 9.26
CA GLN A 122 -22.68 51.67 10.33
C GLN A 122 -21.97 51.98 11.65
N ALA A 123 -20.97 51.19 12.04
CA ALA A 123 -20.18 51.45 13.24
C ALA A 123 -19.39 52.78 13.14
N ILE A 124 -18.84 53.07 11.96
CA ILE A 124 -18.13 54.33 11.69
C ILE A 124 -19.11 55.51 11.70
N LYS A 125 -20.31 55.38 11.08
CA LYS A 125 -21.37 56.40 11.15
C LYS A 125 -21.85 56.65 12.59
N LEU A 126 -21.93 55.63 13.43
CA LEU A 126 -22.31 55.79 14.84
C LEU A 126 -21.22 56.50 15.63
N GLN A 127 -19.94 56.16 15.40
CA GLN A 127 -18.83 56.87 16.04
C GLN A 127 -18.70 58.32 15.59
N THR A 128 -18.93 58.64 14.31
CA THR A 128 -18.91 60.03 13.82
C THR A 128 -20.10 60.84 14.34
N ASN A 129 -21.29 60.26 14.47
CA ASN A 129 -22.44 60.94 15.10
C ASN A 129 -22.26 61.14 16.61
N LEU A 130 -21.67 60.17 17.32
CA LEU A 130 -21.38 60.29 18.76
C LEU A 130 -20.23 61.28 19.06
N SER A 131 -19.28 61.44 18.14
CA SER A 131 -18.22 62.46 18.26
C SER A 131 -18.69 63.84 17.81
N ALA A 132 -19.57 63.95 16.82
CA ALA A 132 -20.25 65.20 16.46
C ALA A 132 -21.23 65.67 17.55
N GLY A 133 -21.87 64.74 18.28
CA GLY A 133 -22.75 65.04 19.42
C GLY A 133 -22.03 65.37 20.74
N ARG A 134 -20.70 65.21 20.81
CA ARG A 134 -19.90 65.50 22.02
C ARG A 134 -19.27 66.90 22.04
N HIS A 135 -19.58 67.76 21.07
CA HIS A 135 -19.18 69.17 21.19
C HIS A 135 -20.19 69.89 22.09
N PRO A 136 -19.82 70.35 23.31
CA PRO A 136 -20.75 71.12 24.11
C PRO A 136 -20.93 72.48 23.43
N ARG A 137 -22.12 72.74 22.89
CA ARG A 137 -22.58 74.12 22.70
C ARG A 137 -22.78 74.71 24.09
N ASN A 138 -21.73 75.31 24.65
CA ASN A 138 -21.87 76.25 25.76
C ASN A 138 -21.69 77.66 25.20
N ILE A 139 -22.77 78.18 24.63
CA ILE A 139 -23.03 79.61 24.55
C ILE A 139 -24.32 79.80 25.35
N GLN A 140 -24.17 80.29 26.59
CA GLN A 140 -25.18 81.11 27.21
C GLN A 140 -24.44 82.32 27.79
N GLU A 141 -24.66 83.47 27.15
CA GLU A 141 -24.22 84.78 27.59
C GLU A 141 -24.99 85.23 28.85
N SER A 142 -24.25 85.79 29.84
CA SER A 142 -24.47 86.96 30.74
C SER A 142 -25.85 87.21 31.41
N PRO A 143 -26.05 88.19 32.34
CA PRO A 143 -25.13 89.05 33.11
C PRO A 143 -25.41 89.05 34.65
N PHE A 144 -24.41 89.36 35.48
CA PHE A 144 -24.41 90.26 36.67
C PHE A 144 -23.12 90.07 37.48
#